data_AF-A0A7Y0VBL1-F1
#
_entry.id   AF-A0A7Y0VBL1-F1
#
_cell.length_a   1.000
_cell.length_b   1.000
_cell.length_c   1.000
_cell.angle_alpha   90.00
_cell.angle_beta   90.00
_cell.angle_gamma   90.00
#
_symmetry.space_group_name_H-M   'P 1'
#
loop_
_entity.id
_entity.type
_entity.pdbx_description
1 polymer ?
#
loop_
_entity_poly.entity_id
_entity_poly.type
_entity_poly.pdbx_seq_one_letter_code
_entity_poly.pdbx_strand_id
1 'polypeptide(L)'
;MNAEAGQDVTFDEVVLVGVKTLLSELRLLLESTVVGTVENKASKRRLLLTSTNLKKAAIVTGHRQPYTKVVINAITLNFKEIK
;
A
#
# COMPACT_ATOMS: atom_id res chain seq x y z
N MET A 1 -4.51 6.56 6.75
CA MET A 1 -5.71 5.73 6.60
C MET A 1 -6.46 5.67 7.93
N ASN A 2 -7.74 6.00 7.92
CA ASN A 2 -8.58 6.09 9.12
C ASN A 2 -9.42 4.81 9.37
N ALA A 3 -8.92 3.64 8.95
CA ALA A 3 -9.56 2.35 9.24
C ALA A 3 -9.05 1.78 10.58
N GLU A 4 -9.88 1.14 11.38
CA GLU A 4 -9.50 0.49 12.64
C GLU A 4 -8.77 -0.83 12.42
N ALA A 5 -8.08 -1.33 13.46
CA ALA A 5 -7.48 -2.66 13.40
C ALA A 5 -8.59 -3.72 13.32
N GLY A 6 -8.44 -4.67 12.40
CA GLY A 6 -9.44 -5.69 12.08
C GLY A 6 -10.44 -5.30 10.98
N GLN A 7 -10.44 -4.05 10.49
CA GLN A 7 -11.34 -3.66 9.40
C GLN A 7 -10.84 -4.14 8.04
N ASP A 8 -11.79 -4.52 7.19
CA ASP A 8 -11.58 -4.78 5.78
C ASP A 8 -11.46 -3.47 5.01
N VAL A 9 -10.48 -3.42 4.10
CA VAL A 9 -10.22 -2.32 3.18
C VAL A 9 -10.18 -2.89 1.77
N THR A 10 -10.90 -2.25 0.87
CA THR A 10 -10.92 -2.56 -0.56
C THR A 10 -9.99 -1.61 -1.31
N PHE A 11 -9.22 -2.14 -2.25
CA PHE A 11 -8.39 -1.35 -3.16
C PHE A 11 -8.98 -1.46 -4.57
N ASP A 12 -9.43 -0.32 -5.10
CA ASP A 12 -10.04 -0.22 -6.42
C ASP A 12 -9.01 0.07 -7.51
N GLU A 13 -7.92 0.76 -7.17
CA GLU A 13 -6.83 1.05 -8.10
C GLU A 13 -5.83 -0.11 -8.15
N VAL A 14 -5.91 -0.91 -9.20
CA VAL A 14 -5.01 -2.04 -9.44
C VAL A 14 -4.39 -1.90 -10.82
N VAL A 15 -3.06 -1.88 -10.86
CA VAL A 15 -2.30 -1.62 -12.09
C VAL A 15 -1.98 -2.90 -12.85
N LEU A 16 -1.71 -3.99 -12.13
CA LEU A 16 -1.30 -5.27 -12.73
C LEU A 16 -1.67 -6.42 -11.81
N VAL A 17 -2.24 -7.48 -12.37
CA VAL A 17 -2.46 -8.75 -11.68
C VAL A 17 -1.68 -9.85 -12.41
N GLY A 18 -0.75 -10.49 -11.70
CA GLY A 18 0.03 -11.61 -12.23
C GLY A 18 -0.77 -12.91 -12.17
N VAL A 19 -1.13 -13.46 -13.32
CA VAL A 19 -1.73 -14.80 -13.47
C VAL A 19 -0.75 -15.75 -14.15
N LYS A 20 -0.85 -17.05 -13.84
CA LYS A 20 0.07 -18.09 -14.35
C LYS A 20 0.07 -18.19 -15.88
N THR A 21 -1.03 -17.83 -16.52
CA THR A 21 -1.09 -17.50 -17.95
C THR A 21 -0.98 -15.99 -18.08
N LEU A 22 0.15 -15.52 -18.62
CA LEU A 22 0.31 -14.12 -19.01
C LEU A 22 -0.83 -13.77 -19.97
N LEU A 23 -1.77 -12.94 -19.51
CA LEU A 23 -2.85 -12.35 -20.31
C LEU A 23 -2.27 -11.29 -21.26
N SER A 24 -1.21 -11.63 -21.99
CA SER A 24 -0.54 -10.72 -22.93
C SER A 24 -1.43 -10.34 -24.12
N GLU A 25 -2.56 -11.02 -24.33
CA GLU A 25 -3.47 -10.76 -25.46
C GLU A 25 -4.80 -10.11 -25.10
N LEU A 26 -5.22 -10.08 -23.84
CA LEU A 26 -6.54 -9.54 -23.51
C LEU A 26 -6.43 -8.11 -22.99
N ARG A 27 -6.64 -7.17 -23.93
CA ARG A 27 -7.19 -5.82 -23.71
C ARG A 27 -8.59 -5.85 -23.06
N LEU A 28 -8.83 -6.77 -22.14
CA LEU A 28 -9.98 -6.69 -21.25
C LEU A 28 -9.63 -5.61 -20.24
N LEU A 29 -10.46 -4.56 -20.16
CA LEU A 29 -10.51 -3.69 -18.99
C LEU A 29 -10.87 -4.58 -17.80
N LEU A 30 -9.85 -5.12 -17.16
CA LEU A 30 -9.98 -6.00 -16.01
C LEU A 30 -10.28 -5.11 -14.81
N GLU A 31 -11.53 -5.10 -14.38
CA GLU A 31 -11.86 -4.52 -13.09
C GLU A 31 -11.47 -5.57 -12.03
N SER A 32 -10.43 -5.26 -11.26
CA SER A 32 -9.98 -6.13 -10.18
C SER A 32 -10.16 -5.45 -8.84
N THR A 33 -10.69 -6.19 -7.89
CA THR A 33 -10.88 -5.71 -6.52
C THR A 33 -9.96 -6.51 -5.60
N VAL A 34 -9.15 -5.81 -4.82
CA VAL A 34 -8.29 -6.42 -3.80
C VAL A 34 -8.88 -6.13 -2.43
N VAL A 35 -9.12 -7.17 -1.64
CA VAL A 35 -9.64 -7.05 -0.28
C VAL A 35 -8.55 -7.43 0.71
N GLY A 36 -8.30 -6.58 1.70
CA GLY A 36 -7.34 -6.84 2.77
C GLY A 36 -7.79 -6.34 4.12
N THR A 37 -7.33 -7.00 5.18
CA THR A 37 -7.58 -6.62 6.58
C THR A 37 -6.46 -5.73 7.11
N VAL A 38 -6.83 -4.68 7.84
CA VAL A 38 -5.88 -3.87 8.59
C VAL A 38 -5.46 -4.63 9.83
N GLU A 39 -4.22 -5.11 9.91
CA GLU A 39 -3.74 -5.78 11.13
C GLU A 39 -3.53 -4.77 12.26
N ASN A 40 -2.79 -3.70 11.97
CA ASN A 40 -2.35 -2.76 12.99
C ASN A 40 -1.80 -1.46 12.41
N LYS A 41 -1.93 -0.40 13.20
CA LYS A 41 -1.27 0.88 12.97
C LYS A 41 -0.07 0.97 13.89
N ALA A 42 1.10 1.19 13.32
CA ALA A 42 2.35 1.28 14.06
C ALA A 42 3.20 2.45 13.56
N SER A 43 4.23 2.78 14.32
CA SER A 43 5.21 3.79 13.94
C SER A 43 6.50 3.11 13.55
N LYS A 44 7.07 3.46 12.39
CA LYS A 44 8.35 2.88 11.95
C LYS A 44 9.47 3.27 12.91
N ARG A 45 10.61 2.58 12.76
CA ARG A 45 11.88 2.97 13.39
C ARG A 45 12.11 4.47 13.16
N ARG A 46 12.51 5.18 14.21
CA ARG A 46 12.80 6.62 14.16
C ARG A 46 13.90 6.86 13.14
N LEU A 47 13.60 7.66 12.12
CA LEU A 47 14.61 8.18 11.20
C LEU A 47 15.23 9.41 11.87
N LEU A 48 16.54 9.38 12.10
CA LEU A 48 17.29 10.55 12.54
C LEU A 48 17.80 11.29 11.31
N LEU A 49 17.41 12.56 11.19
CA LEU A 49 18.04 13.49 10.28
C LEU A 49 18.85 14.47 11.12
N THR A 50 20.14 14.55 10.83
CA THR A 50 21.04 15.50 11.46
C THR A 50 21.39 16.57 10.43
N SER A 51 21.06 17.82 10.74
CA SER A 51 21.51 18.96 9.94
C SER A 51 22.66 19.64 10.66
N THR A 52 23.83 19.65 10.03
CA THR A 52 25.04 20.30 10.53
C THR A 52 25.40 21.49 9.66
N ASN A 53 25.55 22.64 10.30
CA ASN A 53 26.22 23.80 9.70
C ASN A 53 27.56 23.97 10.43
N LEU A 54 28.65 24.19 9.70
CA LEU A 54 30.03 24.30 10.25
C LEU A 54 30.20 25.31 11.40
N LYS A 55 29.27 26.28 11.53
CA LYS A 55 29.28 27.35 12.53
C LYS A 55 28.23 27.20 13.64
N LYS A 56 27.39 26.16 13.63
CA LYS A 56 26.30 25.96 14.60
C LYS A 56 26.25 24.53 15.11
N ALA A 57 25.76 24.35 16.34
CA ALA A 57 25.48 23.03 16.89
C ALA A 57 24.54 22.23 15.98
N ALA A 58 24.80 20.93 15.86
CA ALA A 58 23.99 20.02 15.06
C ALA A 58 22.56 19.93 15.61
N ILE A 59 21.54 20.13 14.76
CA ILE A 59 20.14 19.92 15.14
C ILE A 59 19.77 18.51 14.71
N VAL A 60 19.39 17.69 15.68
CA VAL A 60 18.91 16.31 15.46
C VAL A 60 17.39 16.30 15.51
N THR A 61 16.77 16.21 14.35
CA THR A 61 15.31 16.04 14.26
C THR A 61 15.00 14.58 13.94
N GLY A 62 13.94 14.05 14.53
CA GLY A 62 13.49 12.71 14.21
C GLY A 62 11.99 12.69 13.97
N HIS A 63 11.60 12.10 12.84
CA HIS A 63 10.22 11.79 12.55
C HIS A 63 10.01 10.28 12.71
N ARG A 64 8.92 9.91 13.37
CA ARG A 64 8.42 8.54 13.34
C ARG A 64 7.33 8.52 12.29
N GLN A 65 7.65 8.00 11.11
CA GLN A 65 6.66 7.88 10.06
C GLN A 65 5.62 6.85 10.49
N PRO A 66 4.35 7.25 10.64
CA PRO A 66 3.27 6.32 10.93
C PRO A 66 3.02 5.45 9.69
N TYR A 67 2.70 4.18 9.90
CA TYR A 67 2.31 3.27 8.84
C TYR A 67 1.17 2.37 9.30
N THR A 68 0.37 1.95 8.34
CA THR A 68 -0.67 0.94 8.53
C THR A 68 -0.20 -0.32 7.83
N LYS A 69 -0.24 -1.45 8.55
CA LYS A 69 0.01 -2.76 7.96
C LYS A 69 -1.33 -3.36 7.54
N VAL A 70 -1.41 -3.81 6.29
CA VAL A 70 -2.59 -4.46 5.72
C VAL A 70 -2.15 -5.82 5.20
N VAL A 71 -2.93 -6.85 5.50
CA VAL A 71 -2.75 -8.20 4.95
C VAL A 71 -3.80 -8.40 3.87
N ILE A 72 -3.36 -8.89 2.72
CA ILE A 72 -4.25 -9.15 1.59
C ILE A 72 -4.88 -10.52 1.77
N ASN A 73 -6.21 -10.58 1.72
CA ASN A 73 -6.97 -11.81 1.90
C ASN A 73 -7.37 -12.42 0.56
N ALA A 74 -7.85 -11.59 -0.36
CA ALA A 74 -8.37 -12.06 -1.64
C ALA A 74 -8.13 -11.03 -2.75
N ILE A 75 -7.98 -11.56 -3.96
CA ILE A 75 -7.91 -10.80 -5.21
C ILE A 75 -9.01 -11.36 -6.12
N THR A 76 -9.98 -10.52 -6.48
CA THR A 76 -11.09 -10.89 -7.36
C THR A 76 -10.89 -10.25 -8.72
N LEU A 77 -11.05 -11.04 -9.78
CA LEU A 77 -10.96 -10.60 -11.16
C LEU A 77 -12.36 -10.61 -11.79
N ASN A 78 -12.85 -9.45 -12.22
CA ASN A 78 -14.09 -9.33 -12.96
C ASN A 78 -13.78 -9.11 -14.44
N PHE A 79 -14.16 -10.09 -15.26
CA PHE A 79 -14.03 -10.00 -16.70
C PHE A 79 -15.32 -9.38 -17.26
N LYS A 80 -15.22 -8.21 -17.90
CA LYS A 80 -16.32 -7.69 -18.71
C LYS A 80 -16.21 -8.25 -20.13
N GLU A 81 -17.20 -9.05 -20.54
CA GLU A 81 -17.35 -9.41 -21.95
C GLU A 81 -17.70 -8.15 -22.75
N ILE A 82 -16.96 -7.91 -23.83
CA ILE A 82 -17.25 -6.84 -24.78
C ILE A 82 -18.34 -7.37 -25.72
N LYS A 83 -19.52 -6.76 -25.67
CA LYS A 83 -20.61 -6.97 -26.64
C LYS A 83 -20.36 -6.22 -27.94
#